data_AF-A0A524EDR3-F1
#
_entry.id   AF-A0A524EDR3-F1
#
_cell.length_a   1.000
_cell.length_b   1.000
_cell.length_c   1.000
_cell.angle_alpha   90.00
_cell.angle_beta   90.00
_cell.angle_gamma   90.00
#
_symmetry.space_group_name_H-M   'P 1'
#
loop_
_entity.id
_entity.type
_entity.pdbx_description
1 polymer ?
#
loop_
_entity_poly.entity_id
_entity_poly.type
_entity_poly.pdbx_seq_one_letter_code
_entity_poly.pdbx_strand_id
1 'polypeptide(L)'
;MTKEKLKQILSLKYDPKIVGFLVSEFVKMRENYWLGDSEKTLIKGARYAELCIALLKQSTQPKKEIDLNKINFEQYYLFLINLPKKDSMDELLYLVIPNVLKGLYSIRNKKDGMHFKLSTLYFVDSEYVVNASSWILSQLLLTISEDENEIETIVESVIK
;
A
#
# COMPACT_ATOMS: atom_id res chain seq x y z
N MET A 1 8.21 -16.26 10.09
CA MET A 1 7.23 -15.95 11.16
C MET A 1 6.74 -14.52 10.94
N THR A 2 5.95 -14.28 9.88
CA THR A 2 5.99 -12.95 9.28
C THR A 2 4.63 -12.41 8.83
N LYS A 3 3.97 -13.12 7.91
CA LYS A 3 2.70 -12.67 7.30
C LYS A 3 1.57 -12.63 8.34
N GLU A 4 1.52 -13.62 9.23
CA GLU A 4 0.48 -13.69 10.28
C GLU A 4 0.67 -12.65 11.38
N LYS A 5 1.91 -12.40 11.83
CA LYS A 5 2.18 -11.33 12.81
C LYS A 5 1.81 -9.95 12.24
N LEU A 6 2.14 -9.71 10.96
CA LEU A 6 1.78 -8.47 10.28
C LEU A 6 0.26 -8.27 10.20
N LYS A 7 -0.49 -9.32 9.85
CA LYS A 7 -1.95 -9.29 9.86
C LYS A 7 -2.50 -9.01 11.25
N GLN A 8 -1.97 -9.66 12.28
CA GLN A 8 -2.40 -9.48 13.67
C GLN A 8 -2.25 -8.02 14.11
N ILE A 9 -1.07 -7.42 13.90
CA ILE A 9 -0.79 -6.04 14.32
C ILE A 9 -1.70 -5.06 13.57
N LEU A 10 -1.75 -5.13 12.24
CA LEU A 10 -2.59 -4.22 11.44
C LEU A 10 -4.08 -4.36 11.78
N SER A 11 -4.53 -5.57 12.12
CA SER A 11 -5.92 -5.83 12.51
C SER A 11 -6.31 -5.24 13.86
N LEU A 12 -5.35 -4.73 14.67
CA LEU A 12 -5.66 -3.98 15.89
C LEU A 12 -6.37 -2.65 15.59
N LYS A 13 -6.15 -2.08 14.40
CA LYS A 13 -6.69 -0.77 14.01
C LYS A 13 -7.55 -0.81 12.75
N TYR A 14 -7.25 -1.72 11.82
CA TYR A 14 -7.86 -1.75 10.51
C TYR A 14 -8.71 -3.00 10.30
N ASP A 15 -9.64 -2.92 9.34
CA ASP A 15 -10.52 -4.02 8.99
C ASP A 15 -9.72 -5.29 8.62
N PRO A 16 -9.91 -6.43 9.32
CA PRO A 16 -9.11 -7.63 9.11
C PRO A 16 -9.21 -8.22 7.70
N LYS A 17 -10.35 -8.03 7.02
CA LYS A 17 -10.55 -8.51 5.65
C LYS A 17 -9.66 -7.72 4.70
N ILE A 18 -9.65 -6.38 4.80
CA ILE A 18 -8.78 -5.52 3.98
C ILE A 18 -7.31 -5.82 4.28
N VAL A 19 -6.95 -5.95 5.56
CA VAL A 19 -5.59 -6.30 6.00
C VAL A 19 -5.11 -7.62 5.39
N GLY A 20 -5.96 -8.65 5.38
CA GLY A 20 -5.64 -9.95 4.79
C GLY A 20 -5.26 -9.85 3.31
N PHE A 21 -6.04 -9.10 2.52
CA PHE A 21 -5.73 -8.86 1.11
C PHE A 21 -4.47 -8.00 0.94
N LEU A 22 -4.33 -6.93 1.71
CA LEU A 22 -3.20 -5.99 1.65
C LEU A 22 -1.88 -6.72 1.89
N VAL A 23 -1.80 -7.51 2.95
CA VAL A 23 -0.60 -8.30 3.29
C VAL A 23 -0.31 -9.33 2.20
N SER A 24 -1.35 -9.98 1.66
CA SER A 24 -1.18 -10.96 0.57
C SER A 24 -0.58 -10.32 -0.69
N GLU A 25 -1.06 -9.14 -1.09
CA GLU A 25 -0.58 -8.46 -2.30
C GLU A 25 0.80 -7.82 -2.09
N PHE A 26 1.09 -7.28 -0.90
CA PHE A 26 2.43 -6.81 -0.54
C PHE A 26 3.48 -7.92 -0.66
N VAL A 27 3.17 -9.08 -0.08
CA VAL A 27 4.01 -10.27 -0.14
C VAL A 27 4.26 -10.72 -1.58
N LYS A 28 3.19 -10.85 -2.38
CA LYS A 28 3.32 -11.28 -3.79
C LYS A 28 4.13 -10.26 -4.60
N MET A 29 3.96 -8.96 -4.35
CA MET A 29 4.75 -7.92 -4.99
C MET A 29 6.25 -8.11 -4.69
N ARG A 30 6.60 -8.35 -3.43
CA ARG A 30 7.99 -8.63 -3.00
C ARG A 30 8.53 -9.90 -3.65
N GLU A 31 7.76 -10.99 -3.65
CA GLU A 31 8.14 -12.27 -4.27
C GLU A 31 8.43 -12.09 -5.78
N ASN A 32 7.58 -11.38 -6.52
CA ASN A 32 7.81 -11.10 -7.94
C ASN A 32 9.03 -10.21 -8.18
N TYR A 33 9.28 -9.24 -7.30
CA TYR A 33 10.46 -8.37 -7.40
C TYR A 33 11.76 -9.18 -7.24
N TRP A 34 11.79 -10.10 -6.27
CA TRP A 34 12.91 -11.01 -6.06
C TRP A 34 13.16 -11.94 -7.25
N LEU A 35 12.09 -12.36 -7.94
CA LEU A 35 12.18 -13.16 -9.17
C LEU A 35 12.55 -12.32 -10.40
N GLY A 36 12.69 -11.00 -10.28
CA GLY A 36 12.96 -10.09 -11.39
C GLY A 36 11.75 -9.81 -12.31
N ASP A 37 10.56 -10.28 -11.95
CA ASP A 37 9.33 -10.09 -12.71
C ASP A 37 8.73 -8.69 -12.43
N SER A 38 9.36 -7.68 -13.03
CA SER A 38 9.00 -6.28 -12.80
C SER A 38 7.55 -5.96 -13.20
N GLU A 39 7.01 -6.62 -14.23
CA GLU A 39 5.62 -6.43 -14.65
C GLU A 39 4.65 -6.89 -13.57
N LYS A 40 4.81 -8.12 -13.07
CA LYS A 40 3.97 -8.61 -11.97
C LYS A 40 4.18 -7.80 -10.70
N THR A 41 5.39 -7.33 -10.41
CA THR A 41 5.64 -6.41 -9.29
C THR A 41 4.78 -5.16 -9.41
N LEU A 42 4.71 -4.51 -10.58
CA LEU A 42 3.88 -3.33 -10.76
C LEU A 42 2.38 -3.63 -10.63
N ILE A 43 1.91 -4.76 -11.18
CA ILE A 43 0.50 -5.19 -11.04
C ILE A 43 0.14 -5.34 -9.57
N LYS A 44 0.99 -6.03 -8.80
CA LYS A 44 0.79 -6.25 -7.36
C LYS A 44 0.94 -4.98 -6.54
N GLY A 45 1.86 -4.09 -6.90
CA GLY A 45 2.02 -2.78 -6.27
C GLY A 45 0.82 -1.85 -6.49
N ALA A 46 0.25 -1.83 -7.70
CA ALA A 46 -0.96 -1.07 -7.97
C ALA A 46 -2.15 -1.58 -7.14
N ARG A 47 -2.29 -2.91 -7.07
CA ARG A 47 -3.34 -3.54 -6.26
C ARG A 47 -3.14 -3.29 -4.76
N TYR A 48 -1.89 -3.33 -4.28
CA TYR A 48 -1.54 -2.94 -2.92
C TYR A 48 -1.97 -1.48 -2.65
N ALA A 49 -1.70 -0.57 -3.58
CA ALA A 49 -2.08 0.83 -3.43
C ALA A 49 -3.61 1.03 -3.32
N GLU A 50 -4.40 0.28 -4.11
CA GLU A 50 -5.87 0.25 -3.98
C GLU A 50 -6.32 -0.22 -2.59
N LEU A 51 -5.70 -1.27 -2.07
CA LEU A 51 -6.05 -1.80 -0.75
C LEU A 51 -5.67 -0.84 0.38
N CYS A 52 -4.53 -0.15 0.28
CA CYS A 52 -4.14 0.89 1.22
C CYS A 52 -5.11 2.08 1.20
N ILE A 53 -5.50 2.58 0.02
CA ILE A 53 -6.44 3.72 -0.05
C ILE A 53 -7.83 3.32 0.47
N ALA A 54 -8.26 2.08 0.22
CA ALA A 54 -9.48 1.52 0.79
C ALA A 54 -9.40 1.38 2.31
N LEU A 55 -8.27 0.92 2.85
CA LEU A 55 -8.03 0.82 4.28
C LEU A 55 -8.11 2.19 4.98
N LEU A 56 -7.47 3.21 4.41
CA LEU A 56 -7.55 4.58 4.93
C LEU A 56 -8.99 5.11 4.83
N LYS A 57 -9.68 4.88 3.70
CA LYS A 57 -11.08 5.25 3.53
C LYS A 57 -11.98 4.59 4.60
N GLN A 58 -11.78 3.30 4.86
CA GLN A 58 -12.52 2.56 5.89
C GLN A 58 -12.30 3.16 7.28
N SER A 59 -11.06 3.50 7.62
CA SER A 59 -10.76 4.10 8.93
C SER A 59 -11.49 5.43 9.16
N THR A 60 -11.76 6.19 8.09
CA THR A 60 -12.52 7.45 8.18
C THR A 60 -14.03 7.24 8.23
N GLN A 61 -14.52 6.09 7.74
CA GLN A 61 -15.95 5.76 7.68
C GLN A 61 -16.18 4.28 8.06
N PRO A 62 -15.98 3.89 9.33
CA PRO A 62 -15.95 2.47 9.72
C PRO A 62 -17.23 1.69 9.45
N LYS A 63 -18.37 2.38 9.32
CA LYS A 63 -19.70 1.77 9.06
C LYS A 63 -19.99 1.54 7.58
N LYS A 64 -19.18 2.10 6.66
CA LYS A 64 -19.41 1.96 5.23
C LYS A 64 -18.70 0.71 4.74
N GLU A 65 -19.42 -0.21 4.12
CA GLU A 65 -18.78 -1.37 3.51
C GLU A 65 -18.04 -0.95 2.22
N ILE A 66 -16.84 -1.48 2.03
CA ILE A 66 -16.04 -1.28 0.81
C ILE A 66 -16.03 -2.59 0.01
N ASP A 67 -16.47 -2.50 -1.25
CA ASP A 67 -16.29 -3.59 -2.22
C ASP A 67 -14.83 -3.64 -2.67
N LEU A 68 -14.09 -4.61 -2.14
CA LEU A 68 -12.67 -4.80 -2.46
C LEU A 68 -12.45 -5.23 -3.91
N ASN A 69 -13.44 -5.76 -4.62
CA ASN A 69 -13.29 -6.11 -6.03
C ASN A 69 -13.39 -4.88 -6.95
N LYS A 70 -13.93 -3.76 -6.45
CA LYS A 70 -14.18 -2.56 -7.25
C LYS A 70 -13.81 -1.28 -6.48
N ILE A 71 -12.54 -1.17 -6.13
CA ILE A 71 -12.01 -0.01 -5.40
C ILE A 71 -11.91 1.18 -6.36
N ASN A 72 -12.63 2.27 -6.07
CA ASN A 72 -12.50 3.52 -6.80
C ASN A 72 -11.35 4.35 -6.20
N PHE A 73 -10.13 4.06 -6.64
CA PHE A 73 -8.92 4.71 -6.12
C PHE A 73 -9.03 6.23 -6.18
N GLU A 74 -9.43 6.80 -7.33
CA GLU A 74 -9.44 8.24 -7.52
C GLU A 74 -10.40 8.95 -6.57
N GLN A 75 -11.61 8.40 -6.43
CA GLN A 75 -12.60 8.95 -5.52
C GLN A 75 -12.13 8.89 -4.07
N TYR A 76 -11.47 7.80 -3.66
CA TYR A 76 -11.01 7.65 -2.28
C TYR A 76 -9.81 8.56 -2.01
N TYR A 77 -8.88 8.67 -2.96
CA TYR A 77 -7.78 9.61 -2.93
C TYR A 77 -8.27 11.05 -2.77
N LEU A 78 -9.15 11.52 -3.66
CA LEU A 78 -9.70 12.87 -3.60
C LEU A 78 -10.45 13.13 -2.29
N PHE A 79 -11.18 12.13 -1.78
CA PHE A 79 -11.83 12.26 -0.48
C PHE A 79 -10.81 12.48 0.65
N LEU A 80 -9.76 11.66 0.73
CA LEU A 80 -8.78 11.70 1.81
C LEU A 80 -7.97 13.00 1.82
N ILE A 81 -7.46 13.43 0.66
CA ILE A 81 -6.67 14.66 0.56
C ILE A 81 -7.47 15.93 0.89
N ASN A 82 -8.80 15.87 0.83
CA ASN A 82 -9.68 16.99 1.18
C ASN A 82 -10.24 16.93 2.61
N LEU A 83 -9.92 15.90 3.41
CA LEU A 83 -10.25 15.91 4.84
C LEU A 83 -9.51 17.05 5.56
N PRO A 84 -10.06 17.64 6.65
CA PRO A 84 -9.29 18.51 7.52
C PRO A 84 -8.10 17.76 8.14
N LYS A 85 -6.94 18.40 8.25
CA LYS A 85 -5.75 17.86 8.95
C LYS A 85 -5.58 18.64 10.24
N LYS A 86 -5.83 18.00 11.39
CA LYS A 86 -5.78 18.69 12.69
C LYS A 86 -4.40 18.58 13.33
N ASP A 87 -3.66 17.53 13.01
CA ASP A 87 -2.34 17.25 13.54
C ASP A 87 -1.44 16.58 12.48
N SER A 88 -0.20 16.27 12.86
CA SER A 88 0.79 15.63 12.01
C SER A 88 0.42 14.19 11.61
N MET A 89 -0.38 13.50 12.42
CA MET A 89 -0.84 12.14 12.12
C MET A 89 -1.92 12.17 11.03
N ASP A 90 -2.86 13.11 11.10
CA ASP A 90 -3.82 13.37 10.04
C ASP A 90 -3.12 13.78 8.74
N GLU A 91 -2.06 14.58 8.82
CA GLU A 91 -1.27 14.96 7.65
C GLU A 91 -0.58 13.75 7.01
N LEU A 92 0.04 12.90 7.81
CA LEU A 92 0.64 11.66 7.34
C LEU A 92 -0.40 10.74 6.67
N LEU A 93 -1.51 10.45 7.36
CA LEU A 93 -2.52 9.48 6.93
C LEU A 93 -3.40 9.98 5.79
N TYR A 94 -3.70 11.28 5.73
CA TYR A 94 -4.69 11.85 4.81
C TYR A 94 -4.10 12.81 3.78
N LEU A 95 -2.78 13.00 3.74
CA LEU A 95 -2.10 13.75 2.69
C LEU A 95 -0.86 13.01 2.17
N VAL A 96 0.11 12.74 3.03
CA VAL A 96 1.42 12.22 2.61
C VAL A 96 1.29 10.81 2.04
N ILE A 97 0.72 9.86 2.79
CA ILE A 97 0.52 8.48 2.32
C ILE A 97 -0.36 8.45 1.05
N PRO A 98 -1.52 9.13 0.97
CA PRO A 98 -2.32 9.20 -0.25
C PRO A 98 -1.56 9.70 -1.49
N ASN A 99 -0.68 10.69 -1.35
CA ASN A 99 0.13 11.20 -2.46
C ASN A 99 1.15 10.16 -2.94
N VAL A 100 1.80 9.45 -2.02
CA VAL A 100 2.71 8.35 -2.38
C VAL A 100 1.93 7.23 -3.09
N LEU A 101 0.79 6.82 -2.54
CA LEU A 101 -0.12 5.83 -3.15
C LEU A 101 -0.55 6.21 -4.56
N LYS A 102 -0.85 7.50 -4.80
CA LYS A 102 -1.20 8.01 -6.12
C LYS A 102 -0.06 7.83 -7.12
N GLY A 103 1.18 8.01 -6.68
CA GLY A 103 2.38 7.70 -7.46
C GLY A 103 2.43 6.23 -7.90
N LEU A 104 2.32 5.30 -6.93
CA LEU A 104 2.31 3.85 -7.23
C LEU A 104 1.19 3.48 -8.22
N TYR A 105 -0.02 3.94 -7.96
CA TYR A 105 -1.19 3.65 -8.79
C TYR A 105 -1.05 4.20 -10.21
N SER A 106 -0.49 5.41 -10.35
CA SER A 106 -0.33 6.07 -11.65
C SER A 106 0.74 5.40 -12.53
N ILE A 107 1.82 4.88 -11.93
CA ILE A 107 2.89 4.19 -12.66
C ILE A 107 2.33 3.01 -13.46
N ARG A 108 1.48 2.18 -12.85
CA ARG A 108 0.83 1.06 -13.55
C ARG A 108 -0.23 1.55 -14.54
N ASN A 109 -1.15 2.42 -14.11
CA ASN A 109 -2.29 2.79 -14.95
C ASN A 109 -1.90 3.59 -16.20
N LYS A 110 -0.83 4.38 -16.16
CA LYS A 110 -0.31 5.06 -17.36
C LYS A 110 0.32 4.09 -18.35
N LYS A 111 0.82 2.94 -17.90
CA LYS A 111 1.41 1.90 -18.76
C LYS A 111 0.38 0.96 -19.38
N ASP A 112 -0.77 0.76 -18.75
CA ASP A 112 -1.89 0.05 -19.39
C ASP A 112 -2.52 0.86 -20.53
N GLY A 113 -2.50 2.20 -20.44
CA GLY A 113 -3.05 3.10 -21.46
C GLY A 113 -2.07 3.48 -22.59
N MET A 114 -0.78 3.22 -22.42
CA MET A 114 0.24 3.46 -23.43
C MET A 114 0.92 2.14 -23.80
N HIS A 115 0.97 1.78 -25.08
CA HIS A 115 1.77 0.66 -25.59
C HIS A 115 3.29 0.89 -25.45
N PHE A 116 3.78 1.22 -24.26
CA PHE A 116 5.19 1.48 -23.95
C PHE A 116 5.88 0.14 -23.66
N LYS A 117 6.42 -0.50 -24.71
CA LYS A 117 7.30 -1.66 -24.59
C LYS A 117 8.74 -1.22 -24.34
N LEU A 118 9.08 -0.87 -23.10
CA LEU A 118 10.47 -0.65 -22.67
C LEU A 118 10.69 -1.40 -21.35
N SER A 119 11.23 -2.62 -21.44
CA SER A 119 11.57 -3.51 -20.31
C SER A 119 12.42 -2.80 -19.24
N THR A 120 13.32 -1.91 -19.64
CA THR A 120 14.20 -1.14 -18.74
C THR A 120 13.46 -0.13 -17.87
N LEU A 121 12.35 0.45 -18.35
CA LEU A 121 11.52 1.34 -17.53
C LEU A 121 10.74 0.57 -16.47
N TYR A 122 10.52 -0.73 -16.64
CA TYR A 122 9.81 -1.54 -15.65
C TYR A 122 10.66 -1.82 -14.41
N PHE A 123 11.98 -1.95 -14.56
CA PHE A 123 12.87 -2.22 -13.43
C PHE A 123 12.97 -1.02 -12.47
N VAL A 124 13.23 0.19 -12.98
CA VAL A 124 13.33 1.40 -12.14
C VAL A 124 12.00 1.68 -11.44
N ASP A 125 10.89 1.49 -12.15
CA ASP A 125 9.56 1.66 -11.58
C ASP A 125 9.24 0.58 -10.53
N SER A 126 9.68 -0.66 -10.72
CA SER A 126 9.45 -1.74 -9.77
C SER A 126 10.25 -1.51 -8.48
N GLU A 127 11.46 -0.99 -8.58
CA GLU A 127 12.28 -0.58 -7.43
C GLU A 127 11.60 0.55 -6.63
N TYR A 128 11.10 1.59 -7.31
CA TYR A 128 10.32 2.64 -6.66
C TYR A 128 9.07 2.07 -5.97
N VAL A 129 8.28 1.25 -6.66
CA VAL A 129 7.04 0.69 -6.13
C VAL A 129 7.28 -0.16 -4.90
N VAL A 130 8.33 -0.99 -4.89
CA VAL A 130 8.67 -1.84 -3.75
C VAL A 130 9.09 -1.01 -2.55
N ASN A 131 10.01 -0.06 -2.74
CA ASN A 131 10.51 0.77 -1.65
C ASN A 131 9.41 1.68 -1.08
N ALA A 132 8.60 2.29 -1.93
CA ALA A 132 7.48 3.12 -1.50
C ALA A 132 6.40 2.30 -0.76
N SER A 133 6.11 1.08 -1.22
CA SER A 133 5.18 0.18 -0.52
C SER A 133 5.70 -0.25 0.85
N SER A 134 7.00 -0.56 0.96
CA SER A 134 7.62 -0.87 2.25
C SER A 134 7.53 0.33 3.20
N TRP A 135 7.84 1.53 2.72
CA TRP A 135 7.70 2.74 3.51
C TRP A 135 6.25 2.96 3.99
N ILE A 136 5.25 2.85 3.10
CA ILE A 136 3.82 2.96 3.47
C ILE A 136 3.46 1.95 4.56
N LEU A 137 3.88 0.69 4.41
CA LEU A 137 3.62 -0.35 5.40
C LEU A 137 4.20 0.01 6.77
N SER A 138 5.45 0.48 6.81
CA SER A 138 6.09 0.94 8.05
C SER A 138 5.31 2.09 8.69
N GLN A 139 4.87 3.07 7.91
CA GLN A 139 4.08 4.19 8.42
C GLN A 139 2.73 3.73 9.01
N LEU A 140 2.04 2.80 8.34
CA LEU A 140 0.79 2.23 8.86
C LEU A 140 1.00 1.50 10.18
N LEU A 141 2.11 0.76 10.31
CA LEU A 141 2.48 0.08 11.55
C LEU A 141 2.86 1.04 12.67
N LEU A 142 3.57 2.13 12.35
CA LEU A 142 3.91 3.18 13.33
C LEU A 142 2.67 3.85 13.92
N THR A 143 1.55 3.82 13.21
CA THR A 143 0.28 4.32 13.75
C THR A 143 -0.38 3.38 14.78
N ILE A 144 0.25 2.25 15.08
CA ILE A 144 -0.22 1.18 15.97
C ILE A 144 0.82 0.85 17.06
N SER A 145 2.10 0.79 16.71
CA SER A 145 3.22 0.52 17.63
C SER A 145 4.29 1.60 17.50
N GLU A 146 4.83 2.07 18.62
CA GLU A 146 5.92 3.06 18.66
C GLU A 146 7.32 2.43 18.61
N ASP A 147 7.44 1.10 18.62
CA ASP A 147 8.73 0.41 18.53
C ASP A 147 9.20 0.30 17.07
N GLU A 148 10.03 1.25 16.65
CA GLU A 148 10.63 1.30 15.31
C GLU A 148 11.44 0.05 14.97
N ASN A 149 12.17 -0.53 15.93
CA ASN A 149 13.01 -1.72 15.70
C ASN A 149 12.15 -2.96 15.44
N GLU A 150 11.04 -3.09 16.16
CA GLU A 150 10.07 -4.16 15.92
C GLU A 150 9.47 -4.04 14.51
N ILE A 151 9.12 -2.82 14.09
CA ILE A 151 8.52 -2.54 12.78
C ILE A 151 9.50 -2.84 11.65
N GLU A 152 10.73 -2.37 11.73
CA GLU A 152 11.78 -2.67 10.76
C GLU A 152 11.98 -4.17 10.62
N THR A 153 12.13 -4.88 11.75
CA THR A 153 12.27 -6.34 11.76
C THR A 153 11.09 -7.04 11.09
N ILE A 154 9.85 -6.57 11.31
CA ILE A 154 8.65 -7.15 10.68
C ILE A 154 8.67 -6.92 9.17
N VAL A 155 8.95 -5.69 8.72
CA VAL A 155 8.95 -5.35 7.29
C VAL A 155 10.07 -6.11 6.57
N GLU A 156 11.26 -6.17 7.15
CA GLU A 156 12.39 -6.92 6.60
C GLU A 156 12.19 -8.43 6.63
N SER A 157 11.50 -8.98 7.63
CA SER A 157 11.25 -10.42 7.67
C SER A 157 10.22 -10.88 6.63
N VAL A 158 9.51 -9.97 5.94
CA VAL A 158 8.70 -10.29 4.75
C VAL A 158 9.57 -10.46 3.51
N ILE A 159 10.83 -10.03 3.58
CA ILE A 159 11.82 -10.04 2.50
C ILE A 159 12.58 -11.38 2.42
N LYS A 160 12.59 -12.18 3.50
CA LYS A 160 13.33 -13.45 3.60
C LYS A 160 12.43 -14.68 3.54
#